data_AF-A0A919LV51-F1
#
_entry.id   AF-A0A919LV51-F1
#
_cell.length_a   1.000
_cell.length_b   1.000
_cell.length_c   1.000
_cell.angle_alpha   90.00
_cell.angle_beta   90.00
_cell.angle_gamma   90.00
#
_symmetry.space_group_name_H-M   'P 1'
#
loop_
_entity.id
_entity.type
_entity.pdbx_description
1 polymer ?
#
loop_
_entity_poly.entity_id
_entity_poly.type
_entity_poly.pdbx_seq_one_letter_code
_entity_poly.pdbx_strand_id
1 'polypeptide(L)'
;MGETFDAVGEALCRAAAIRPGSAVQVLSEQASLRDPYNLIMAGVGNIVAFLDGQELDDDVLGSAFAESWFLDARYPAEFAGHDFIRGWTSVVCLAVVLTKPKQQDIVAAQCLDFASKAAAVWPSAIRIGSFGSLARFELACQQETEDQLRKNGLPALWELAEVRSRQYRQAAEWLVA
;
A
#
# COMPACT_ATOMS: atom_id res chain seq x y z
N MET A 1 -3.51 22.20 -20.66
CA MET A 1 -2.86 20.93 -21.08
C MET A 1 -2.01 20.46 -19.90
N GLY A 2 -2.65 19.85 -18.90
CA GLY A 2 -2.00 19.54 -17.61
C GLY A 2 -2.80 18.64 -16.67
N GLU A 3 -3.83 17.94 -17.17
CA GLU A 3 -4.72 17.09 -16.35
C GLU A 3 -4.31 15.61 -16.36
N THR A 4 -3.29 15.24 -17.14
CA THR A 4 -2.91 13.83 -17.41
C THR A 4 -1.77 13.30 -16.54
N PHE A 5 -1.05 14.17 -15.83
CA PHE A 5 0.09 13.78 -14.98
C PHE A 5 -0.29 13.46 -13.53
N ASP A 6 -1.50 13.87 -13.14
CA ASP A 6 -2.09 13.79 -11.81
C ASP A 6 -2.48 12.34 -11.46
N ALA A 7 -3.50 11.81 -12.18
CA ALA A 7 -4.10 10.50 -11.95
C ALA A 7 -3.14 9.31 -12.05
N VAL A 8 -2.04 9.42 -12.82
CA VAL A 8 -1.03 8.36 -12.94
C VAL A 8 -0.29 8.17 -11.62
N GLY A 9 0.21 9.25 -11.02
CA GLY A 9 0.92 9.20 -9.74
C GLY A 9 0.03 8.66 -8.62
N GLU A 10 -1.23 9.12 -8.58
CA GLU A 10 -2.22 8.61 -7.64
C GLU A 10 -2.47 7.11 -7.79
N ALA A 11 -2.72 6.62 -9.00
CA ALA A 11 -2.99 5.21 -9.26
C ALA A 11 -1.81 4.30 -8.86
N LEU A 12 -0.58 4.72 -9.16
CA LEU A 12 0.63 4.01 -8.73
C LEU A 12 0.78 3.97 -7.21
N CYS A 13 0.45 5.07 -6.52
CA CYS A 13 0.40 5.11 -5.05
C CYS A 13 -0.68 4.19 -4.48
N ARG A 14 -1.87 4.07 -5.10
CA ARG A 14 -2.91 3.11 -4.64
C ARG A 14 -2.43 1.67 -4.75
N ALA A 15 -1.85 1.31 -5.89
CA ALA A 15 -1.26 -0.01 -6.06
C ALA A 15 -0.15 -0.26 -5.01
N ALA A 16 0.67 0.74 -4.69
CA ALA A 16 1.68 0.65 -3.63
C ALA A 16 1.11 0.54 -2.21
N ALA A 17 -0.11 0.99 -1.94
CA ALA A 17 -0.82 0.73 -0.68
C ALA A 17 -1.42 -0.69 -0.65
N ILE A 18 -2.00 -1.16 -1.77
CA ILE A 18 -2.67 -2.47 -1.89
C ILE A 18 -1.69 -3.64 -1.80
N ARG A 19 -0.56 -3.58 -2.52
CA ARG A 19 0.44 -4.67 -2.60
C ARG A 19 0.90 -5.16 -1.21
N PRO A 20 1.46 -4.32 -0.33
CA PRO A 20 1.82 -4.72 1.04
C PRO A 20 0.62 -5.01 1.96
N GLY A 21 -0.61 -4.63 1.60
CA GLY A 21 -1.79 -4.75 2.47
C GLY A 21 -1.99 -6.15 3.05
N SER A 22 -1.96 -7.20 2.23
CA SER A 22 -2.14 -8.58 2.74
C SER A 22 -0.98 -9.09 3.61
N ALA A 23 0.22 -8.49 3.53
CA ALA A 23 1.27 -8.76 4.53
C ALA A 23 0.91 -8.11 5.88
N VAL A 24 0.47 -6.85 5.84
CA VAL A 24 0.03 -6.13 7.05
C VAL A 24 -1.21 -6.77 7.68
N GLN A 25 -2.10 -7.39 6.89
CA GLN A 25 -3.20 -8.19 7.45
C GLN A 25 -2.69 -9.29 8.38
N VAL A 26 -1.76 -10.12 7.90
CA VAL A 26 -1.23 -11.28 8.65
C VAL A 26 -0.53 -10.82 9.94
N LEU A 27 0.28 -9.76 9.84
CA LEU A 27 0.94 -9.17 11.01
C LEU A 27 -0.07 -8.57 11.99
N SER A 28 -1.08 -7.84 11.50
CA SER A 28 -2.11 -7.23 12.35
C SER A 28 -3.01 -8.29 13.02
N GLU A 29 -3.32 -9.39 12.34
CA GLU A 29 -4.03 -10.53 12.92
C GLU A 29 -3.24 -11.16 14.08
N GLN A 30 -1.91 -11.31 13.95
CA GLN A 30 -1.04 -11.77 15.04
C GLN A 30 -1.07 -10.83 16.26
N ALA A 31 -1.18 -9.51 16.03
CA ALA A 31 -1.24 -8.49 17.08
C ALA A 31 -2.68 -8.18 17.59
N SER A 32 -3.71 -8.89 17.12
CA SER A 32 -5.12 -8.57 17.41
C SER A 32 -5.60 -7.18 16.95
N LEU A 33 -4.97 -6.61 15.92
CA LEU A 33 -5.25 -5.29 15.33
C LEU A 33 -6.01 -5.39 13.98
N ARG A 34 -6.79 -6.46 13.80
CA ARG A 34 -7.50 -6.70 12.53
C ARG A 34 -8.53 -5.62 12.20
N ASP A 35 -9.26 -5.11 13.19
CA ASP A 35 -10.30 -4.09 12.95
C ASP A 35 -9.72 -2.73 12.51
N PRO A 36 -8.67 -2.19 13.15
CA PRO A 36 -7.85 -1.09 12.61
C PRO A 36 -7.42 -1.29 11.15
N TYR A 37 -6.87 -2.47 10.83
CA TYR A 37 -6.46 -2.81 9.47
C TYR A 37 -7.63 -2.82 8.48
N ASN A 38 -8.79 -3.36 8.87
CA ASN A 38 -10.00 -3.41 8.04
C ASN A 38 -10.49 -1.99 7.70
N LEU A 39 -10.46 -1.06 8.66
CA LEU A 39 -10.86 0.35 8.45
C LEU A 39 -9.92 1.05 7.46
N ILE A 40 -8.61 0.81 7.56
CA ILE A 40 -7.63 1.31 6.58
C ILE A 40 -7.92 0.78 5.18
N MET A 41 -8.14 -0.53 5.03
CA MET A 41 -8.40 -1.14 3.73
C MET A 41 -9.76 -0.75 3.13
N ALA A 42 -10.76 -0.43 3.96
CA ALA A 42 -12.01 0.17 3.49
C ALA A 42 -11.76 1.54 2.83
N GLY A 43 -10.87 2.37 3.42
CA GLY A 43 -10.39 3.60 2.80
C GLY A 43 -9.66 3.36 1.48
N VAL A 44 -8.68 2.44 1.45
CA VAL A 44 -7.97 2.10 0.21
C VAL A 44 -8.95 1.65 -0.89
N GLY A 45 -9.95 0.83 -0.55
CA GLY A 45 -10.99 0.37 -1.46
C GLY A 45 -11.92 1.49 -1.96
N ASN A 46 -12.34 2.41 -1.10
CA ASN A 46 -13.13 3.58 -1.51
C ASN A 46 -12.38 4.45 -2.53
N ILE A 47 -11.06 4.57 -2.39
CA ILE A 47 -10.26 5.38 -3.32
C ILE A 47 -10.03 4.66 -4.66
N VAL A 48 -9.90 3.32 -4.66
CA VAL A 48 -9.92 2.53 -5.91
C VAL A 48 -11.24 2.76 -6.65
N ALA A 49 -12.39 2.66 -5.94
CA ALA A 49 -13.70 2.90 -6.52
C ALA A 49 -13.85 4.33 -7.08
N PHE A 50 -13.27 5.35 -6.43
CA PHE A 50 -13.23 6.72 -6.96
C PHE A 50 -12.41 6.84 -8.26
N LEU A 51 -11.24 6.20 -8.35
CA LEU A 51 -10.46 6.18 -9.58
C LEU A 51 -11.17 5.43 -10.72
N ASP A 52 -12.02 4.46 -10.38
CA ASP A 52 -12.94 3.78 -11.31
C ASP A 52 -14.26 4.56 -11.56
N GLY A 53 -14.38 5.79 -11.03
CA GLY A 53 -15.44 6.75 -11.35
C GLY A 53 -16.59 6.88 -10.35
N GLN A 54 -16.48 6.32 -9.14
CA GLN A 54 -17.45 6.52 -8.05
C GLN A 54 -17.17 7.79 -7.23
N GLU A 55 -18.07 8.14 -6.30
CA GLU A 55 -17.84 9.24 -5.36
C GLU A 55 -17.01 8.78 -4.15
N LEU A 56 -16.20 9.68 -3.58
CA LEU A 56 -15.47 9.42 -2.34
C LEU A 56 -16.41 9.52 -1.14
N ASP A 57 -16.19 8.67 -0.14
CA ASP A 57 -16.86 8.72 1.15
C ASP A 57 -15.90 9.33 2.19
N ASP A 58 -16.14 10.58 2.56
CA ASP A 58 -15.25 11.34 3.47
C ASP A 58 -15.21 10.76 4.89
N ASP A 59 -16.25 10.05 5.35
CA ASP A 59 -16.27 9.40 6.67
C ASP A 59 -15.41 8.12 6.65
N VAL A 60 -15.46 7.36 5.54
CA VAL A 60 -14.58 6.21 5.30
C VAL A 60 -13.11 6.65 5.16
N LEU A 61 -12.86 7.73 4.41
CA LEU A 61 -11.51 8.31 4.29
C LEU A 61 -10.99 8.83 5.63
N GLY A 62 -11.82 9.53 6.42
CA GLY A 62 -11.46 10.04 7.73
C GLY A 62 -11.10 8.92 8.72
N SER A 63 -11.88 7.84 8.69
CA SER A 63 -11.62 6.63 9.48
C SER A 63 -10.30 5.97 9.09
N ALA A 64 -10.05 5.78 7.79
CA ALA A 64 -8.82 5.19 7.29
C ALA A 64 -7.58 6.06 7.56
N PHE A 65 -7.71 7.38 7.45
CA PHE A 65 -6.64 8.33 7.82
C PHE A 65 -6.28 8.19 9.30
N ALA A 66 -7.29 8.27 10.19
CA ALA A 66 -7.09 8.17 11.63
C ALA A 66 -6.43 6.84 12.02
N GLU A 67 -6.93 5.71 11.50
CA GLU A 67 -6.37 4.40 11.82
C GLU A 67 -4.98 4.20 11.20
N SER A 68 -4.69 4.74 10.02
CA SER A 68 -3.32 4.73 9.47
C SER A 68 -2.33 5.48 10.36
N TRP A 69 -2.77 6.55 11.04
CA TRP A 69 -1.93 7.32 11.96
C TRP A 69 -1.65 6.59 13.30
N PHE A 70 -2.47 5.59 13.67
CA PHE A 70 -2.36 4.92 14.96
C PHE A 70 -1.98 3.43 14.88
N LEU A 71 -2.06 2.78 13.71
CA LEU A 71 -1.81 1.34 13.60
C LEU A 71 -0.37 0.96 14.03
N ASP A 72 0.64 1.74 13.64
CA ASP A 72 2.03 1.46 14.03
C ASP A 72 2.24 1.65 15.53
N ALA A 73 1.72 2.74 16.12
CA ALA A 73 1.79 3.01 17.55
C ALA A 73 1.02 1.98 18.42
N ARG A 74 0.06 1.25 17.83
CA ARG A 74 -0.66 0.13 18.47
C ARG A 74 0.03 -1.22 18.25
N TYR A 75 0.87 -1.35 17.23
CA TYR A 75 1.60 -2.59 16.93
C TYR A 75 2.78 -2.75 17.92
N PRO A 76 2.94 -3.91 18.58
CA PRO A 76 4.03 -4.10 19.53
C PRO A 76 5.41 -3.91 18.86
N ALA A 77 6.28 -3.09 19.47
CA ALA A 77 7.59 -2.75 18.90
C ALA A 77 8.55 -3.96 18.87
N GLU A 78 8.29 -4.96 19.71
CA GLU A 78 9.01 -6.23 19.77
C GLU A 78 8.54 -7.27 18.75
N PHE A 79 7.44 -7.02 18.02
CA PHE A 79 6.95 -7.91 16.97
C PHE A 79 7.69 -7.67 15.64
N ALA A 80 8.02 -8.75 14.94
CA ALA A 80 8.70 -8.69 13.66
C ALA A 80 7.84 -7.98 12.60
N GLY A 81 8.40 -7.00 11.90
CA GLY A 81 7.69 -6.23 10.89
C GLY A 81 7.08 -4.90 11.38
N HIS A 82 7.27 -4.51 12.64
CA HIS A 82 6.87 -3.18 13.15
C HIS A 82 7.30 -2.02 12.22
N ASP A 83 8.58 -1.95 11.86
CA ASP A 83 9.09 -0.88 10.97
C ASP A 83 8.52 -0.96 9.55
N PHE A 84 8.15 -2.15 9.06
CA PHE A 84 7.45 -2.34 7.79
C PHE A 84 6.02 -1.81 7.86
N ILE A 85 5.30 -2.07 8.96
CA ILE A 85 3.95 -1.53 9.20
C ILE A 85 3.99 -0.01 9.26
N ARG A 86 4.93 0.60 9.99
CA ARG A 86 5.10 2.07 10.01
C ARG A 86 5.42 2.64 8.63
N GLY A 87 6.22 1.93 7.83
CA GLY A 87 6.47 2.29 6.45
C GLY A 87 5.18 2.25 5.61
N TRP A 88 4.39 1.18 5.74
CA TRP A 88 3.13 1.02 5.03
C TRP A 88 2.05 2.02 5.44
N THR A 89 1.89 2.31 6.72
CA THR A 89 0.93 3.33 7.18
C THR A 89 1.26 4.71 6.60
N SER A 90 2.55 5.02 6.41
CA SER A 90 2.98 6.23 5.72
C SER A 90 2.53 6.24 4.24
N VAL A 91 2.63 5.11 3.53
CA VAL A 91 2.12 4.94 2.15
C VAL A 91 0.60 5.17 2.10
N VAL A 92 -0.15 4.52 3.00
CA VAL A 92 -1.61 4.67 3.12
C VAL A 92 -2.01 6.11 3.43
N CYS A 93 -1.34 6.76 4.39
CA CYS A 93 -1.62 8.13 4.78
C CYS A 93 -1.44 9.09 3.60
N LEU A 94 -0.31 8.99 2.88
CA LEU A 94 -0.09 9.77 1.65
C LEU A 94 -1.12 9.44 0.57
N ALA A 95 -1.53 8.18 0.44
CA ALA A 95 -2.63 7.82 -0.42
C ALA A 95 -3.91 8.60 -0.01
N VAL A 96 -4.38 8.53 1.23
CA VAL A 96 -5.60 9.26 1.64
C VAL A 96 -5.45 10.78 1.41
N VAL A 97 -4.27 11.35 1.67
CA VAL A 97 -3.98 12.78 1.39
C VAL A 97 -4.09 13.12 -0.10
N LEU A 98 -3.66 12.25 -1.01
CA LEU A 98 -3.72 12.47 -2.46
C LEU A 98 -5.15 12.66 -3.00
N THR A 99 -6.21 12.24 -2.29
CA THR A 99 -7.60 12.51 -2.74
C THR A 99 -8.04 13.96 -2.53
N LYS A 100 -7.23 14.77 -1.82
CA LYS A 100 -7.55 16.16 -1.52
C LYS A 100 -6.96 17.09 -2.59
N PRO A 101 -7.77 17.97 -3.22
CA PRO A 101 -7.30 18.81 -4.32
C PRO A 101 -6.10 19.69 -3.93
N LYS A 102 -5.20 19.90 -4.90
CA LYS A 102 -4.01 20.80 -4.81
C LYS A 102 -2.81 20.25 -4.01
N GLN A 103 -2.79 18.97 -3.64
CA GLN A 103 -1.64 18.36 -2.93
C GLN A 103 -0.91 17.28 -3.74
N GLN A 104 -1.27 17.09 -5.02
CA GLN A 104 -1.04 15.83 -5.72
C GLN A 104 0.38 15.68 -6.32
N ASP A 105 0.91 16.70 -7.02
CA ASP A 105 2.18 16.64 -7.76
C ASP A 105 3.43 16.26 -6.92
N ILE A 106 3.46 16.57 -5.63
CA ILE A 106 4.65 16.40 -4.77
C ILE A 106 4.59 15.10 -3.95
N VAL A 107 3.40 14.50 -3.81
CA VAL A 107 3.13 13.43 -2.82
C VAL A 107 3.16 12.03 -3.44
N ALA A 108 2.79 11.86 -4.71
CA ALA A 108 2.80 10.56 -5.38
C ALA A 108 4.20 9.91 -5.43
N ALA A 109 5.24 10.68 -5.77
CA ALA A 109 6.62 10.19 -5.77
C ALA A 109 7.11 9.81 -4.37
N GLN A 110 6.71 10.57 -3.34
CA GLN A 110 7.02 10.25 -1.94
C GLN A 110 6.34 8.95 -1.50
N CYS A 111 5.10 8.70 -1.93
CA CYS A 111 4.38 7.45 -1.65
C CYS A 111 5.14 6.21 -2.16
N LEU A 112 5.71 6.25 -3.38
CA LEU A 112 6.52 5.15 -3.93
C LEU A 112 7.87 5.00 -3.22
N ASP A 113 8.50 6.10 -2.81
CA ASP A 113 9.70 6.07 -1.97
C ASP A 113 9.42 5.49 -0.57
N PHE A 114 8.29 5.81 0.06
CA PHE A 114 7.85 5.17 1.32
C PHE A 114 7.57 3.68 1.16
N ALA A 115 6.94 3.24 0.06
CA ALA A 115 6.75 1.81 -0.22
C ALA A 115 8.08 1.08 -0.38
N SER A 116 9.04 1.69 -1.08
CA SER A 116 10.40 1.19 -1.23
C SER A 116 11.14 1.09 0.12
N LYS A 117 11.02 2.12 0.97
CA LYS A 117 11.58 2.15 2.32
C LYS A 117 10.96 1.10 3.24
N ALA A 118 9.64 0.92 3.20
CA ALA A 118 8.94 -0.13 3.93
C ALA A 118 9.47 -1.51 3.54
N ALA A 119 9.54 -1.81 2.24
CA ALA A 119 10.09 -3.07 1.73
C ALA A 119 11.59 -3.27 2.05
N ALA A 120 12.35 -2.19 2.24
CA ALA A 120 13.76 -2.23 2.63
C ALA A 120 14.00 -2.55 4.12
N VAL A 121 13.05 -2.24 5.01
CA VAL A 121 13.11 -2.58 6.45
C VAL A 121 12.44 -3.92 6.78
N TRP A 122 12.10 -4.73 5.77
CA TRP A 122 11.57 -6.07 6.00
C TRP A 122 12.61 -6.96 6.74
N PRO A 123 12.24 -7.63 7.84
CA PRO A 123 13.23 -8.16 8.81
C PRO A 123 13.93 -9.46 8.39
N SER A 124 13.54 -10.10 7.29
CA SER A 124 14.06 -11.42 6.89
C SER A 124 14.32 -11.56 5.39
N ALA A 125 15.03 -12.62 4.99
CA ALA A 125 15.12 -13.01 3.58
C ALA A 125 13.80 -13.62 3.12
N ILE A 126 13.36 -13.29 1.91
CA ILE A 126 12.13 -13.83 1.30
C ILE A 126 12.46 -14.80 0.15
N ARG A 127 11.45 -15.51 -0.36
CA ARG A 127 11.56 -16.41 -1.52
C ARG A 127 10.40 -16.23 -2.50
N ILE A 128 10.15 -14.98 -2.92
CA ILE A 128 9.11 -14.68 -3.91
C ILE A 128 9.72 -14.86 -5.30
N GLY A 129 9.48 -16.02 -5.94
CA GLY A 129 10.06 -16.35 -7.24
C GLY A 129 11.60 -16.31 -7.21
N SER A 130 12.21 -15.40 -7.99
CA SER A 130 13.66 -15.17 -8.02
C SER A 130 14.15 -14.12 -7.01
N PHE A 131 13.27 -13.49 -6.23
CA PHE A 131 13.61 -12.41 -5.32
C PHE A 131 13.94 -12.91 -3.92
N GLY A 132 15.17 -12.64 -3.46
CA GLY A 132 15.65 -12.95 -2.11
C GLY A 132 15.42 -11.86 -1.06
N SER A 133 14.99 -10.65 -1.46
CA SER A 133 14.70 -9.54 -0.55
C SER A 133 13.47 -8.75 -1.01
N LEU A 134 12.67 -8.27 -0.05
CA LEU A 134 11.40 -7.59 -0.35
C LEU A 134 11.64 -6.25 -1.06
N ALA A 135 12.71 -5.53 -0.73
CA ALA A 135 13.14 -4.33 -1.45
C ALA A 135 13.32 -4.55 -2.97
N ARG A 136 13.96 -5.65 -3.38
CA ARG A 136 14.17 -5.97 -4.81
C ARG A 136 12.88 -6.39 -5.50
N PHE A 137 11.99 -7.06 -4.76
CA PHE A 137 10.66 -7.42 -5.24
C PHE A 137 9.77 -6.18 -5.41
N GLU A 138 9.78 -5.24 -4.48
CA GLU A 138 8.98 -4.02 -4.54
C GLU A 138 9.44 -3.09 -5.68
N LEU A 139 10.75 -2.95 -5.89
CA LEU A 139 11.27 -2.20 -7.05
C LEU A 139 10.78 -2.79 -8.38
N ALA A 140 10.79 -4.13 -8.50
CA ALA A 140 10.26 -4.80 -9.68
C ALA A 140 8.73 -4.63 -9.80
N CYS A 141 7.99 -4.70 -8.68
CA CYS A 141 6.57 -4.41 -8.64
C CYS A 141 6.26 -3.00 -9.15
N GLN A 142 6.98 -1.97 -8.71
CA GLN A 142 6.75 -0.59 -9.14
C GLN A 142 6.96 -0.40 -10.64
N GLN A 143 8.05 -0.95 -11.19
CA GLN A 143 8.33 -0.95 -12.63
C GLN A 143 7.23 -1.63 -13.43
N GLU A 144 6.79 -2.82 -13.01
CA GLU A 144 5.71 -3.56 -13.65
C GLU A 144 4.36 -2.85 -13.53
N THR A 145 4.09 -2.21 -12.39
CA THR A 145 2.89 -1.43 -12.10
C THR A 145 2.76 -0.22 -13.04
N GLU A 146 3.86 0.51 -13.25
CA GLU A 146 3.92 1.63 -14.21
C GLU A 146 3.69 1.15 -15.65
N ASP A 147 4.36 0.05 -16.04
CA ASP A 147 4.22 -0.52 -17.37
C ASP A 147 2.82 -1.08 -17.64
N GLN A 148 2.19 -1.68 -16.63
CA GLN A 148 0.84 -2.24 -16.71
C GLN A 148 -0.20 -1.15 -16.82
N LEU A 149 -0.10 -0.08 -16.02
CA LEU A 149 -0.97 1.10 -16.12
C LEU A 149 -0.86 1.75 -17.52
N ARG A 150 0.37 1.92 -18.03
CA ARG A 150 0.65 2.50 -19.35
C ARG A 150 0.06 1.66 -20.51
N LYS A 151 0.10 0.33 -20.41
CA LYS A 151 -0.32 -0.59 -21.50
C LYS A 151 -1.79 -0.96 -21.44
N ASN A 152 -2.33 -1.17 -20.23
CA ASN A 152 -3.59 -1.88 -19.99
C ASN A 152 -4.56 -1.12 -19.05
N GLY A 153 -4.18 0.05 -18.52
CA GLY A 153 -5.06 0.92 -17.72
C GLY A 153 -5.31 0.46 -16.27
N LEU A 154 -6.24 1.15 -15.60
CA LEU A 154 -6.54 0.96 -14.16
C LEU A 154 -7.04 -0.47 -13.80
N PRO A 155 -7.94 -1.13 -14.54
CA PRO A 155 -8.44 -2.45 -14.13
C PRO A 155 -7.31 -3.49 -14.06
N ALA A 156 -6.43 -3.48 -15.06
CA ALA A 156 -5.29 -4.40 -15.16
C ALA A 156 -4.17 -4.07 -14.16
N LEU A 157 -4.11 -2.81 -13.68
CA LEU A 157 -3.28 -2.36 -12.57
C LEU A 157 -3.80 -2.91 -11.22
N TRP A 158 -5.12 -2.87 -10.98
CA TRP A 158 -5.74 -3.41 -9.77
C TRP A 158 -5.59 -4.93 -9.67
N GLU A 159 -5.83 -5.65 -10.78
CA GLU A 159 -5.57 -7.09 -10.86
C GLU A 159 -4.10 -7.44 -10.52
N LEU A 160 -3.15 -6.66 -11.03
CA LEU A 160 -1.73 -6.84 -10.73
C LEU A 160 -1.42 -6.56 -9.26
N ALA A 161 -1.97 -5.49 -8.69
CA ALA A 161 -1.77 -5.15 -7.28
C ALA A 161 -2.26 -6.28 -6.37
N GLU A 162 -3.42 -6.88 -6.67
CA GLU A 162 -3.96 -8.06 -5.97
C GLU A 162 -3.10 -9.32 -6.14
N VAL A 163 -2.57 -9.57 -7.35
CA VAL A 163 -1.62 -10.67 -7.60
C VAL A 163 -0.36 -10.52 -6.75
N ARG A 164 0.22 -9.31 -6.70
CA ARG A 164 1.41 -9.03 -5.89
C ARG A 164 1.07 -9.03 -4.39
N SER A 165 -0.15 -8.65 -4.00
CA SER A 165 -0.64 -8.70 -2.61
C SER A 165 -0.59 -10.11 -2.01
N ARG A 166 -0.96 -11.14 -2.78
CA ARG A 166 -0.83 -12.54 -2.36
C ARG A 166 0.63 -12.99 -2.13
N GLN A 167 1.60 -12.37 -2.82
CA GLN A 167 3.02 -12.69 -2.64
C GLN A 167 3.61 -12.00 -1.39
N TYR A 168 3.19 -10.76 -1.13
CA TYR A 168 3.43 -10.08 0.14
C TYR A 168 2.87 -10.87 1.33
N ARG A 169 1.63 -11.35 1.21
CA ARG A 169 0.98 -12.23 2.21
C ARG A 169 1.85 -13.44 2.55
N GLN A 170 2.32 -14.17 1.53
CA GLN A 170 3.17 -15.35 1.70
C GLN A 170 4.49 -15.02 2.44
N ALA A 171 5.09 -13.85 2.19
CA ALA A 171 6.27 -13.43 2.94
C ALA A 171 5.97 -13.16 4.42
N ALA A 172 4.81 -12.58 4.74
CA ALA A 172 4.37 -12.38 6.12
C ALA A 172 4.03 -13.71 6.81
N GLU A 173 3.35 -14.63 6.13
CA GLU A 173 3.06 -15.98 6.63
C GLU A 173 4.35 -16.75 6.96
N TRP A 174 5.43 -16.59 6.19
CA TRP A 174 6.75 -17.14 6.52
C TRP A 174 7.51 -16.41 7.63
N LEU A 175 7.14 -15.16 7.96
CA LEU A 175 7.77 -14.38 9.03
C LEU A 175 7.20 -14.73 10.41
N VAL A 176 5.93 -15.17 10.47
CA VAL A 176 5.19 -15.43 11.71
C VAL A 176 4.98 -16.92 12.01
N ALA A 177 5.49 -17.81 11.15
CA ALA A 177 5.42 -19.28 11.28
C ALA A 177 6.66 -19.88 11.97
#